data_AF-A0A4Y8C9M0-F1
#
_entry.id   AF-A0A4Y8C9M0-F1
#
_cell.length_a   1.000
_cell.length_b   1.000
_cell.length_c   1.000
_cell.angle_alpha   90.00
_cell.angle_beta   90.00
_cell.angle_gamma   90.00
#
_symmetry.space_group_name_H-M   'P 1'
#
loop_
_entity.id
_entity.type
_entity.pdbx_description
1 polymer ?
#
loop_
_entity_poly.entity_id
_entity_poly.type
_entity_poly.pdbx_seq_one_letter_code
_entity_poly.pdbx_strand_id
1 'polypeptide(L)'
;MREFAPVIFDATHSVQMPGAAGGSSGGKSEFVEPLARAAAAVGIDGFFFETHINPCEALCDGPNMLNLTRLKNCVNTLLEIQNIIKENK
;
A
#
# COMPACT_ATOMS: atom_id res chain seq x y z
N MET A 1 1.81 15.85 -10.58
CA MET A 1 0.86 14.81 -11.00
C MET A 1 -0.59 15.25 -10.79
N ARG A 2 -1.02 15.55 -9.55
CA ARG A 2 -2.43 15.93 -9.26
C ARG A 2 -2.97 17.14 -10.02
N GLU A 3 -2.11 18.04 -10.51
CA GLU A 3 -2.51 19.16 -11.37
C GLU A 3 -3.14 18.72 -12.70
N PHE A 4 -2.78 17.52 -13.19
CA PHE A 4 -3.15 17.06 -14.53
C PHE A 4 -4.00 15.78 -14.51
N ALA A 5 -4.00 14.99 -13.43
CA ALA A 5 -4.77 13.74 -13.31
C ALA A 5 -4.92 13.28 -11.85
N PRO A 6 -5.89 12.40 -11.53
CA PRO A 6 -5.96 11.73 -10.24
C PRO A 6 -4.68 10.93 -9.95
N VAL A 7 -4.23 10.96 -8.68
CA VAL A 7 -3.04 10.24 -8.23
C VAL A 7 -3.43 9.06 -7.37
N ILE A 8 -2.97 7.87 -7.79
CA ILE A 8 -3.09 6.63 -7.05
C ILE A 8 -1.72 6.24 -6.49
N PHE A 9 -1.67 5.92 -5.20
CA PHE A 9 -0.47 5.36 -4.59
C PHE A 9 -0.54 3.84 -4.57
N ASP A 10 0.40 3.20 -5.25
CA ASP A 10 0.61 1.74 -5.18
C ASP A 10 1.42 1.41 -3.93
N ALA A 11 0.73 0.94 -2.89
CA ALA A 11 1.33 0.71 -1.59
C ALA A 11 2.17 -0.57 -1.53
N THR A 12 1.86 -1.56 -2.39
CA THR A 12 2.54 -2.86 -2.39
C THR A 12 3.80 -2.84 -3.26
N HIS A 13 3.74 -2.31 -4.48
CA HIS A 13 4.94 -2.25 -5.33
C HIS A 13 5.94 -1.18 -4.89
N SER A 14 5.51 -0.14 -4.18
CA SER A 14 6.42 0.87 -3.63
C SER A 14 7.40 0.32 -2.57
N VAL A 15 7.15 -0.86 -2.01
CA VAL A 15 8.04 -1.54 -1.05
C VAL A 15 8.77 -2.74 -1.64
N GLN A 16 8.63 -2.98 -2.94
CA GLN A 16 9.31 -4.05 -3.64
C GLN A 16 10.82 -3.80 -3.64
N MET A 17 11.58 -4.87 -3.51
CA MET A 17 13.04 -4.85 -3.61
C MET A 17 13.46 -5.65 -4.86
N PRO A 18 13.65 -4.98 -6.01
CA PRO A 18 13.96 -5.65 -7.27
C PRO A 18 15.23 -6.50 -7.18
N GLY A 19 15.14 -7.78 -7.57
CA GLY A 19 16.26 -8.72 -7.59
C GLY A 19 16.78 -9.18 -6.21
N ALA A 20 16.16 -8.76 -5.11
CA ALA A 20 16.63 -9.05 -3.76
C ALA A 20 16.40 -10.50 -3.30
N ALA A 21 15.62 -11.30 -4.05
CA ALA A 21 15.28 -12.68 -3.71
C ALA A 21 15.91 -13.72 -4.67
N GLY A 22 17.17 -13.52 -5.05
CA GLY A 22 17.94 -14.56 -5.78
C GLY A 22 17.43 -14.86 -7.20
N GLY A 23 16.95 -13.83 -7.91
CA GLY A 23 16.41 -13.95 -9.28
C GLY A 23 14.93 -13.55 -9.40
N SER A 24 14.24 -13.38 -8.28
CA SER A 24 12.91 -12.76 -8.19
C SER A 24 12.94 -11.48 -7.34
N SER A 25 11.85 -10.72 -7.40
CA SER A 25 11.66 -9.55 -6.54
C SER A 25 11.39 -9.96 -5.10
N GLY A 26 12.14 -9.35 -4.17
CA GLY A 26 11.80 -9.38 -2.75
C GLY A 26 10.82 -8.25 -2.41
N GLY A 27 10.59 -8.05 -1.11
CA GLY A 27 9.64 -7.06 -0.63
C GLY A 27 9.70 -6.89 0.87
N LYS A 28 9.17 -5.77 1.36
CA LYS A 28 9.06 -5.47 2.78
C LYS A 28 7.64 -5.04 3.15
N SER A 29 6.74 -6.03 3.23
CA SER A 29 5.32 -5.81 3.55
C SER A 29 5.08 -5.07 4.89
N GLU A 30 6.08 -5.01 5.78
CA GLU A 30 6.04 -4.20 7.00
C GLU A 30 5.97 -2.69 6.72
N PHE A 31 6.44 -2.23 5.55
CA PHE A 31 6.42 -0.82 5.16
C PHE A 31 5.18 -0.39 4.38
N VAL A 32 4.32 -1.33 3.96
CA VAL A 32 3.10 -1.02 3.19
C VAL A 32 2.19 -0.09 3.97
N GLU A 33 1.85 -0.47 5.20
CA GLU A 33 0.93 0.30 6.05
C GLU A 33 1.47 1.70 6.43
N PRO A 34 2.72 1.88 6.91
CA PRO A 34 3.21 3.22 7.22
C PRO A 34 3.33 4.12 5.99
N LEU A 35 3.74 3.60 4.82
CA LEU A 35 3.80 4.40 3.60
C LEU A 35 2.41 4.74 3.06
N ALA A 36 1.44 3.82 3.16
CA ALA A 36 0.05 4.12 2.81
C ALA A 36 -0.52 5.22 3.71
N ARG A 37 -0.25 5.18 5.02
CA ARG A 37 -0.66 6.27 5.94
C ARG A 37 0.00 7.59 5.58
N ALA A 38 1.28 7.59 5.21
CA ALA A 38 1.96 8.78 4.73
C ALA A 38 1.33 9.34 3.45
N ALA A 39 0.99 8.48 2.48
CA ALA A 39 0.34 8.91 1.25
C ALA A 39 -1.10 9.42 1.49
N ALA A 40 -1.85 8.84 2.44
CA ALA A 40 -3.13 9.41 2.91
C ALA A 40 -2.92 10.82 3.47
N ALA A 41 -1.88 11.02 4.27
CA ALA A 41 -1.55 12.29 4.90
C ALA A 41 -1.17 13.39 3.89
N VAL A 42 -0.46 13.04 2.84
CA VAL A 42 -0.11 13.95 1.74
C VAL A 42 -1.33 14.41 0.94
N GLY A 43 -2.38 13.59 0.90
CA GLY A 43 -3.59 13.84 0.12
C GLY A 43 -3.44 13.35 -1.32
N ILE A 44 -3.85 12.11 -1.53
CA ILE A 44 -3.95 11.43 -2.83
C ILE A 44 -5.41 11.12 -3.16
N ASP A 45 -5.68 10.69 -4.39
CA ASP A 45 -7.03 10.45 -4.89
C ASP A 45 -7.46 8.98 -4.74
N GLY A 46 -6.51 8.06 -4.52
CA GLY A 46 -6.81 6.67 -4.22
C GLY A 46 -5.59 5.83 -3.92
N PHE A 47 -5.83 4.56 -3.57
CA PHE A 47 -4.80 3.59 -3.26
C PHE A 47 -4.93 2.35 -4.13
N PHE A 48 -3.79 1.72 -4.40
CA PHE A 48 -3.71 0.40 -5.00
C PHE A 48 -2.99 -0.55 -4.03
N PHE A 49 -3.54 -1.76 -3.88
CA PHE A 49 -2.99 -2.82 -3.04
C PHE A 49 -3.18 -4.17 -3.72
N GLU A 50 -2.13 -4.98 -3.73
CA GLU A 50 -2.27 -6.43 -3.92
C GLU A 50 -2.43 -7.15 -2.57
N THR A 51 -3.18 -8.24 -2.58
CA THR A 51 -3.43 -9.03 -1.37
C THR A 51 -3.56 -10.52 -1.71
N HIS A 52 -3.27 -11.36 -0.73
CA HIS A 52 -3.47 -12.79 -0.81
C HIS A 52 -3.96 -13.32 0.55
N ILE A 53 -4.76 -14.40 0.54
CA ILE A 53 -5.22 -15.04 1.78
C ILE A 53 -4.02 -15.50 2.62
N ASN A 54 -2.99 -16.01 1.95
CA ASN A 54 -1.70 -16.39 2.52
C ASN A 54 -0.53 -15.85 1.68
N PRO A 55 -0.01 -14.65 1.93
CA PRO A 55 1.06 -14.05 1.11
C PRO A 55 2.30 -14.92 0.91
N CYS A 56 2.60 -15.83 1.84
CA CYS A 56 3.72 -16.77 1.74
C CYS A 56 3.56 -17.80 0.62
N GLU A 57 2.33 -18.05 0.17
CA GLU A 57 2.00 -19.00 -0.90
C GLU A 57 1.67 -18.29 -2.23
N ALA A 58 1.79 -16.96 -2.29
CA ALA A 58 1.54 -16.22 -3.51
C ALA A 58 2.61 -16.56 -4.57
N LEU A 59 2.15 -16.82 -5.81
CA LEU A 59 3.04 -17.19 -6.92
C LEU A 59 3.90 -16.03 -7.42
N CYS A 60 3.50 -14.79 -7.12
CA CYS A 60 4.22 -13.56 -7.44
C CYS A 60 3.97 -12.53 -6.33
N ASP A 61 4.95 -11.66 -6.10
CA ASP A 61 4.90 -10.49 -5.20
C ASP A 61 4.42 -10.70 -3.75
N GLY A 62 4.32 -11.95 -3.29
CA GLY A 62 3.97 -12.31 -1.91
C GLY A 62 4.69 -11.50 -0.82
N PRO A 63 6.01 -11.24 -0.92
CA PRO A 63 6.74 -10.41 0.05
C PRO A 63 6.26 -8.97 0.20
N ASN A 64 5.49 -8.45 -0.76
CA ASN A 64 4.91 -7.11 -0.75
C ASN A 64 3.48 -7.08 -0.21
N MET A 65 2.77 -8.21 -0.20
CA MET A 65 1.33 -8.23 0.04
C MET A 65 0.97 -8.17 1.52
N LEU A 66 -0.15 -7.50 1.81
CA LEU A 66 -0.87 -7.68 3.06
C LEU A 66 -1.82 -8.88 2.94
N ASN A 67 -2.04 -9.60 4.04
CA ASN A 67 -3.18 -10.53 4.08
C ASN A 67 -4.50 -9.77 4.22
N LEU A 68 -5.64 -10.44 3.99
CA LEU A 68 -6.96 -9.80 3.98
C LEU A 68 -7.29 -9.06 5.30
N THR A 69 -6.91 -9.62 6.45
CA THR A 69 -7.15 -9.00 7.75
C THR A 69 -6.34 -7.72 7.92
N ARG A 70 -5.05 -7.75 7.57
CA ARG A 70 -4.17 -6.57 7.60
C ARG A 70 -4.63 -5.51 6.61
N LEU A 71 -5.04 -5.90 5.41
CA LEU A 71 -5.57 -4.97 4.41
C LEU A 71 -6.83 -4.26 4.94
N LYS A 72 -7.78 -5.00 5.52
CA LYS A 72 -9.00 -4.42 6.10
C LYS A 72 -8.67 -3.39 7.18
N ASN A 73 -7.78 -3.73 8.10
CA ASN A 73 -7.36 -2.82 9.17
C ASN A 73 -6.64 -1.59 8.60
N CYS A 74 -5.76 -1.78 7.61
CA CYS A 74 -5.07 -0.70 6.92
C CYS A 74 -6.09 0.26 6.29
N VAL A 75 -7.03 -0.24 5.48
CA VAL A 75 -8.06 0.58 4.80
C VAL A 75 -8.88 1.39 5.80
N ASN A 76 -9.31 0.79 6.92
CA ASN A 76 -10.05 1.52 7.96
C ASN A 76 -9.23 2.72 8.49
N THR A 77 -7.97 2.50 8.84
CA THR A 77 -7.08 3.59 9.29
C THR A 77 -6.86 4.64 8.21
N LEU A 78 -6.74 4.26 6.93
CA LEU A 78 -6.56 5.22 5.83
C LEU A 78 -7.80 6.10 5.64
N LEU A 79 -9.00 5.52 5.76
CA LEU A 79 -10.26 6.27 5.69
C LEU A 79 -10.38 7.27 6.84
N GLU A 80 -9.99 6.87 8.06
CA GLU A 80 -9.95 7.77 9.22
C GLU A 80 -9.00 8.96 8.98
N ILE A 81 -7.77 8.71 8.53
CA ILE A 81 -6.79 9.76 8.20
C ILE A 81 -7.35 10.70 7.13
N GLN A 82 -7.92 10.14 6.05
CA GLN A 82 -8.48 10.95 4.96
C GLN A 82 -9.66 11.80 5.41
N ASN A 83 -10.52 11.29 6.31
CA ASN A 83 -11.63 12.05 6.85
C ASN A 83 -11.14 13.24 7.69
N ILE A 84 -10.18 13.01 8.59
CA ILE A 84 -9.58 14.09 9.40
C ILE A 84 -8.98 15.18 8.49
N ILE A 85 -8.30 14.80 7.41
CA ILE A 85 -7.69 15.76 6.48
C ILE A 85 -8.73 16.54 5.69
N LYS A 86 -9.86 15.91 5.34
CA LYS A 86 -10.97 16.60 4.67
C LYS A 86 -11.66 17.61 5.58
N GLU A 87 -11.77 17.31 6.88
CA GLU A 87 -12.37 18.21 7.87
C GLU A 87 -11.48 19.44 8.18
N ASN A 88 -10.16 19.31 8.02
CA ASN A 88 -9.19 20.38 8.27
C ASN A 88 -8.79 21.18 7.01
N LYS A 89 -9.54 21.03 5.91
CA LYS A 89 -9.40 21.82 4.68
C LYS A 89 -10.43 22.92 4.62
#